data_AF-A0A0R3QER1-F1
#
_entry.id   AF-A0A0R3QER1-F1
#
_cell.length_a   1.000
_cell.length_b   1.000
_cell.length_c   1.000
_cell.angle_alpha   90.00
_cell.angle_beta   90.00
_cell.angle_gamma   90.00
#
_symmetry.space_group_name_H-M   'P 1'
#
loop_
_entity.id
_entity.type
_entity.pdbx_description
1 polymer ?
#
loop_
_entity_poly.entity_id
_entity_poly.type
_entity_poly.pdbx_seq_one_letter_code
_entity_poly.pdbx_strand_id
1 'polypeptide(L)'
;LLGLAETRIYITLLLAELALPKGDTRFLKLLELARKDMARPWESRGLDVGLIKDAMNGAVPDKVRDAQLISGVLTKILTEGTHGNPRQIKRFLNTMMLRQAIAEERGFGDEIKLPVLGKIMLAERFYPDFYKQFSQLATTDSGRPESIANFEAALKGGPSVPAPKGSKSAKGERESKSKSDTSEDSTVTSPEVLEWMRNEWIKGWATMDPPLTGVDLRPYVFVTRDKRGSLGGYTASAHLEGLVERLMGGKLVARGCVPDVAKLSAQELDEVFSAVSERVMQAESLKSEPNGIQGLMVLSERSTEMGRRLLDFTSDLEPSKVGVWAVGVVANIKDPILLADAKAQLADWGAQDENALLKNAVALMTKTSTRG
;
A
#
# COMPACT_ATOMS: atom_id res chain seq x y z
N LEU A 1 7.08 12.05 9.76
CA LEU A 1 7.12 11.23 8.51
C LEU A 1 8.57 10.85 8.27
N LEU A 2 8.84 9.60 7.88
CA LEU A 2 10.20 9.15 7.60
C LEU A 2 10.61 9.63 6.20
N GLY A 3 11.83 10.16 6.06
CA GLY A 3 12.44 10.40 4.76
C GLY A 3 12.86 9.08 4.09
N LEU A 4 13.46 9.18 2.90
CA LEU A 4 13.89 8.00 2.14
C LEU A 4 14.92 7.16 2.92
N ALA A 5 15.92 7.80 3.52
CA ALA A 5 16.97 7.11 4.27
C ALA A 5 16.40 6.42 5.52
N GLU A 6 15.54 7.11 6.28
CA GLU A 6 14.94 6.59 7.50
C GLU A 6 13.94 5.46 7.20
N THR A 7 13.18 5.56 6.11
CA THR A 7 12.31 4.48 5.63
C THR A 7 13.13 3.24 5.29
N ARG A 8 14.26 3.42 4.60
CA ARG A 8 15.17 2.32 4.24
C ARG A 8 15.72 1.63 5.48
N ILE A 9 16.16 2.40 6.47
CA ILE A 9 16.66 1.89 7.77
C ILE A 9 15.56 1.12 8.50
N TYR A 10 14.36 1.69 8.60
CA TYR A 10 13.24 1.09 9.31
C TYR A 10 12.82 -0.27 8.71
N ILE A 11 12.68 -0.34 7.37
CA ILE A 11 12.36 -1.60 6.67
C ILE A 11 13.44 -2.65 6.92
N THR A 12 14.71 -2.23 6.84
CA THR A 12 15.86 -3.13 7.08
C THR A 12 15.84 -3.69 8.49
N LEU A 13 15.59 -2.85 9.50
CA LEU A 13 15.53 -3.27 10.90
C LEU A 13 14.35 -4.23 11.15
N LEU A 14 13.15 -3.93 10.65
CA LEU A 14 11.98 -4.81 10.83
C LEU A 14 12.21 -6.21 10.26
N LEU A 15 12.78 -6.28 9.06
CA LEU A 15 13.02 -7.55 8.39
C LEU A 15 14.22 -8.29 8.99
N ALA A 16 15.25 -7.57 9.46
CA ALA A 16 16.35 -8.18 10.20
C ALA A 16 15.89 -8.76 11.55
N GLU A 17 15.00 -8.06 12.26
CA GLU A 17 14.37 -8.55 13.50
C GLU A 17 13.60 -9.85 13.25
N LEU A 18 12.91 -9.95 12.11
CA LEU A 18 12.17 -11.15 11.73
C LEU A 18 13.08 -12.32 11.32
N ALA A 19 14.24 -12.02 10.73
CA ALA A 19 15.19 -13.01 10.25
C ALA A 19 16.11 -13.57 11.35
N LEU A 20 16.23 -12.88 12.48
CA LEU A 20 17.16 -13.21 13.56
C LEU A 20 16.43 -13.69 14.82
N PRO A 21 17.05 -14.55 15.65
CA PRO A 21 16.51 -14.89 16.95
C PRO A 21 16.29 -13.66 17.84
N LYS A 22 15.27 -13.73 18.70
CA LYS A 22 14.98 -12.66 19.66
C LYS A 22 16.19 -12.41 20.58
N GLY A 23 16.66 -11.16 20.63
CA GLY A 23 17.82 -10.77 21.45
C GLY A 23 19.18 -11.07 20.81
N ASP A 24 19.24 -11.38 19.50
CA ASP A 24 20.49 -11.61 18.80
C ASP A 24 21.43 -10.39 18.84
N THR A 25 22.68 -10.61 19.24
CA THR A 25 23.72 -9.57 19.33
C THR A 25 24.00 -8.87 18.00
N ARG A 26 23.82 -9.56 16.86
CA ARG A 26 23.95 -8.99 15.51
C ARG A 26 22.87 -7.94 15.24
N PHE A 27 21.64 -8.22 15.70
CA PHE A 27 20.54 -7.27 15.59
C PHE A 27 20.78 -6.03 16.46
N LEU A 28 21.25 -6.22 17.70
CA LEU A 28 21.57 -5.10 18.59
C LEU A 28 22.67 -4.20 18.01
N LYS A 29 23.72 -4.78 17.40
CA LYS A 29 24.75 -4.02 16.67
C LYS A 29 24.15 -3.24 15.50
N LEU A 30 23.26 -3.85 14.72
CA LEU A 30 22.59 -3.19 13.61
C LEU A 30 21.72 -2.01 14.10
N LEU A 31 21.04 -2.18 15.23
CA LEU A 31 20.24 -1.14 15.86
C LEU A 31 21.10 0.04 16.34
N GLU A 32 22.28 -0.21 16.91
CA GLU A 32 23.22 0.87 17.28
C GLU A 32 23.75 1.62 16.07
N LEU A 33 24.13 0.92 15.00
CA LEU A 33 24.57 1.54 13.75
C LEU A 33 23.46 2.40 13.14
N ALA A 34 22.23 1.89 13.11
CA ALA A 34 21.06 2.63 12.65
C ALA A 34 20.81 3.90 13.47
N ARG A 35 20.91 3.82 14.81
CA ARG A 35 20.76 5.00 15.68
C ARG A 35 21.85 6.05 15.42
N LYS A 36 23.09 5.63 15.19
CA LYS A 36 24.20 6.54 14.85
C LYS A 36 24.00 7.23 13.51
N ASP A 37 23.58 6.48 12.49
CA ASP A 37 23.29 7.03 11.16
C ASP A 37 22.09 8.00 11.17
N MET A 38 21.03 7.65 11.91
CA MET A 38 19.85 8.50 12.10
C MET A 38 20.13 9.76 12.95
N ALA A 39 21.24 9.82 13.69
CA ALA A 39 21.57 11.00 14.50
C ALA A 39 21.99 12.21 13.64
N ARG A 40 22.41 11.97 12.39
CA ARG A 40 22.74 13.02 11.42
C ARG A 40 22.07 12.74 10.07
N PRO A 41 20.75 12.98 9.95
CA PRO A 41 19.99 12.64 8.75
C PRO A 41 20.52 13.27 7.45
N TRP A 42 21.14 14.45 7.52
CA TRP A 42 21.74 15.14 6.35
C TRP A 42 23.05 14.51 5.85
N GLU A 43 23.68 13.64 6.63
CA GLU A 43 24.85 12.83 6.27
C GLU A 43 24.50 11.35 6.03
N SER A 44 23.26 10.96 6.37
CA SER A 44 22.80 9.57 6.32
C SER A 44 22.83 9.05 4.89
N ARG A 45 23.53 7.93 4.72
CA ARG A 45 23.48 7.12 3.50
C ARG A 45 22.57 5.91 3.66
N GLY A 46 21.93 5.78 4.83
CA GLY A 46 21.20 4.60 5.30
C GLY A 46 22.12 3.41 5.61
N LEU A 47 21.54 2.30 6.06
CA LEU A 47 22.27 1.03 6.23
C LEU A 47 22.67 0.47 4.86
N ASP A 48 23.95 0.54 4.49
CA ASP A 48 24.47 -0.03 3.25
C ASP A 48 24.92 -1.49 3.41
N VAL A 49 25.28 -2.16 2.31
CA VAL A 49 25.67 -3.58 2.31
C VAL A 49 26.90 -3.82 3.20
N GLY A 50 27.83 -2.87 3.23
CA GLY A 50 29.06 -2.96 4.02
C GLY A 50 28.76 -2.95 5.51
N LEU A 51 28.00 -1.95 5.97
CA LEU A 51 27.60 -1.81 7.37
C LEU A 51 26.77 -3.00 7.87
N ILE A 52 25.89 -3.54 7.02
CA ILE A 52 25.12 -4.75 7.37
C ILE A 52 26.04 -5.96 7.46
N LYS A 53 26.96 -6.14 6.51
CA LYS A 53 27.91 -7.25 6.51
C LYS A 53 28.82 -7.22 7.74
N ASP A 54 29.28 -6.05 8.13
CA ASP A 54 30.10 -5.84 9.32
C ASP A 54 29.30 -6.14 10.59
N ALA A 55 28.04 -5.69 10.67
CA ALA A 55 27.15 -6.02 11.78
C ALA A 55 26.84 -7.52 11.90
N MET A 56 26.82 -8.23 10.76
CA MET A 56 26.52 -9.66 10.66
C MET A 56 27.76 -10.56 10.74
N ASN A 57 28.94 -10.02 11.08
CA ASN A 57 30.22 -10.75 11.13
C ASN A 57 30.57 -11.46 9.80
N GLY A 58 30.26 -10.83 8.66
CA GLY A 58 30.66 -11.31 7.32
C GLY A 58 29.65 -12.21 6.61
N ALA A 59 28.83 -12.97 7.34
CA ALA A 59 27.82 -13.87 6.77
C ALA A 59 26.41 -13.27 6.96
N VAL A 60 25.88 -12.66 5.89
CA VAL A 60 24.54 -12.07 5.88
C VAL A 60 23.51 -13.16 5.53
N PRO A 61 22.55 -13.50 6.41
CA PRO A 61 21.48 -14.44 6.08
C PRO A 61 20.70 -14.01 4.84
N ASP A 62 20.22 -14.95 4.03
CA ASP A 62 19.52 -14.60 2.78
C ASP A 62 18.27 -13.76 3.03
N LYS A 63 17.55 -14.00 4.14
CA LYS A 63 16.42 -13.16 4.58
C LYS A 63 16.81 -11.70 4.86
N VAL A 64 18.04 -11.44 5.34
CA VAL A 64 18.57 -10.08 5.56
C VAL A 64 19.03 -9.45 4.24
N ARG A 65 19.51 -10.25 3.30
CA ARG A 65 19.84 -9.78 1.94
C ARG A 65 18.58 -9.41 1.16
N ASP A 66 17.55 -10.24 1.25
CA ASP A 66 16.22 -9.96 0.71
C ASP A 66 15.65 -8.70 1.34
N ALA A 67 15.79 -8.54 2.67
CA ALA A 67 15.38 -7.33 3.37
C ALA A 67 16.01 -6.07 2.78
N GLN A 68 17.30 -6.12 2.45
CA GLN A 68 18.00 -5.00 1.86
C GLN A 68 17.52 -4.70 0.44
N LEU A 69 17.28 -5.73 -0.37
CA LEU A 69 16.81 -5.57 -1.75
C LEU A 69 15.37 -5.04 -1.78
N ILE A 70 14.50 -5.61 -0.93
CA ILE A 70 13.14 -5.14 -0.66
C ILE A 70 13.17 -3.67 -0.21
N SER A 71 14.04 -3.33 0.75
CA SER A 71 14.16 -1.98 1.26
C SER A 71 14.55 -0.98 0.15
N GLY A 72 15.51 -1.33 -0.72
CA GLY A 72 15.88 -0.49 -1.86
C GLY A 72 14.73 -0.24 -2.84
N VAL A 73 13.98 -1.29 -3.19
CA VAL A 73 12.86 -1.23 -4.15
C VAL A 73 11.65 -0.51 -3.55
N LEU A 74 11.27 -0.88 -2.33
CA LEU A 74 10.06 -0.39 -1.69
C LEU A 74 10.18 1.05 -1.19
N THR A 75 11.38 1.51 -0.81
CA THR A 75 11.55 2.84 -0.22
C THR A 75 11.08 3.95 -1.16
N LYS A 76 11.33 3.87 -2.47
CA LYS A 76 10.96 4.95 -3.40
C LYS A 76 9.44 5.11 -3.52
N ILE A 77 8.70 4.04 -3.84
CA ILE A 77 7.22 4.13 -3.93
C ILE A 77 6.58 4.24 -2.55
N LEU A 78 7.02 3.49 -1.53
CA LEU A 78 6.38 3.60 -0.22
C LEU A 78 6.52 5.01 0.34
N THR A 79 7.62 5.72 0.09
CA THR A 79 7.74 7.11 0.53
C THR A 79 6.83 8.04 -0.28
N GLU A 80 6.68 7.82 -1.59
CA GLU A 80 5.76 8.59 -2.45
C GLU A 80 4.27 8.30 -2.16
N GLY A 81 3.90 7.03 -1.93
CA GLY A 81 2.51 6.57 -1.77
C GLY A 81 2.01 6.40 -0.33
N THR A 82 2.90 6.19 0.65
CA THR A 82 2.54 6.14 2.09
C THR A 82 3.03 7.37 2.87
N HIS A 83 3.63 8.36 2.17
CA HIS A 83 4.26 9.54 2.75
C HIS A 83 5.28 9.23 3.85
N GLY A 84 5.88 8.03 3.87
CA GLY A 84 6.83 7.62 4.90
C GLY A 84 6.19 7.35 6.27
N ASN A 85 4.92 6.92 6.32
CA ASN A 85 4.26 6.53 7.57
C ASN A 85 4.76 5.14 8.06
N PRO A 86 5.45 5.05 9.22
CA PRO A 86 6.03 3.79 9.73
C PRO A 86 5.01 2.66 9.93
N ARG A 87 3.77 3.00 10.31
CA ARG A 87 2.70 2.02 10.53
C ARG A 87 2.22 1.42 9.22
N GLN A 88 2.06 2.26 8.19
CA GLN A 88 1.68 1.80 6.85
C GLN A 88 2.77 0.95 6.21
N ILE A 89 4.05 1.30 6.42
CA ILE A 89 5.19 0.51 5.98
C ILE A 89 5.18 -0.85 6.68
N LYS A 90 5.03 -0.89 8.01
CA LYS A 90 4.92 -2.15 8.77
C LYS A 90 3.74 -3.01 8.33
N ARG A 91 2.56 -2.41 8.12
CA ARG A 91 1.36 -3.13 7.66
C ARG A 91 1.56 -3.73 6.26
N PHE A 92 2.23 -2.99 5.36
CA PHE A 92 2.59 -3.49 4.04
C PHE A 92 3.54 -4.70 4.15
N LEU A 93 4.62 -4.58 4.92
CA LEU A 93 5.58 -5.66 5.13
C LEU A 93 4.94 -6.89 5.79
N ASN A 94 4.12 -6.71 6.84
CA ASN A 94 3.40 -7.81 7.49
C ASN A 94 2.48 -8.54 6.51
N THR A 95 1.78 -7.80 5.65
CA THR A 95 0.91 -8.40 4.61
C THR A 95 1.74 -9.21 3.61
N MET A 96 2.92 -8.71 3.22
CA MET A 96 3.82 -9.40 2.30
C MET A 96 4.36 -10.70 2.92
N MET A 97 4.81 -10.66 4.18
CA MET A 97 5.29 -11.86 4.89
C MET A 97 4.18 -12.90 5.09
N LEU A 98 2.96 -12.47 5.39
CA LEU A 98 1.80 -13.38 5.49
C LEU A 98 1.55 -14.09 4.16
N ARG A 99 1.64 -13.38 3.03
CA ARG A 99 1.45 -13.96 1.70
C ARG A 99 2.55 -14.94 1.32
N GLN A 100 3.79 -14.68 1.72
CA GLN A 100 4.88 -15.65 1.57
C GLN A 100 4.61 -16.91 2.39
N ALA A 101 4.22 -16.77 3.66
CA ALA A 101 3.89 -17.92 4.51
C ALA A 101 2.73 -18.75 3.93
N ILE A 102 1.69 -18.10 3.37
CA ILE A 102 0.60 -18.81 2.66
C ILE A 102 1.13 -19.60 1.46
N ALA A 103 2.09 -19.05 0.72
CA ALA A 103 2.71 -19.75 -0.41
C ALA A 103 3.51 -20.98 0.03
N GLU A 104 4.28 -20.83 1.11
CA GLU A 104 5.06 -21.91 1.74
C GLU A 104 4.13 -23.04 2.19
N GLU A 105 3.06 -22.73 2.93
CA GLU A 105 2.07 -23.71 3.40
C GLU A 105 1.33 -24.42 2.26
N ARG A 106 1.16 -23.76 1.12
CA ARG A 106 0.54 -24.35 -0.08
C ARG A 106 1.54 -25.05 -1.01
N GLY A 107 2.82 -25.08 -0.66
CA GLY A 107 3.85 -25.84 -1.39
C GLY A 107 4.44 -25.16 -2.62
N PHE A 108 4.23 -23.85 -2.82
CA PHE A 108 4.84 -23.08 -3.91
C PHE A 108 5.64 -21.85 -3.43
N GLY A 109 6.03 -21.84 -2.15
CA GLY A 109 6.80 -20.75 -1.54
C GLY A 109 8.11 -20.42 -2.27
N ASP A 110 8.80 -21.44 -2.80
CA ASP A 110 10.05 -21.28 -3.55
C ASP A 110 9.88 -20.51 -4.88
N GLU A 111 8.66 -20.45 -5.41
CA GLU A 111 8.33 -19.68 -6.62
C GLU A 111 8.14 -18.18 -6.33
N ILE A 112 7.95 -17.82 -5.05
CA ILE A 112 7.68 -16.45 -4.60
C ILE A 112 8.96 -15.74 -4.17
N LYS A 113 9.42 -14.82 -5.01
CA LYS A 113 10.50 -13.89 -4.67
C LYS A 113 9.92 -12.63 -4.03
N LEU A 114 10.29 -12.36 -2.78
CA LEU A 114 9.78 -11.20 -2.02
C LEU A 114 9.90 -9.85 -2.76
N PRO A 115 11.00 -9.53 -3.48
CA PRO A 115 11.09 -8.28 -4.24
C PRO A 115 10.04 -8.16 -5.35
N VAL A 116 9.78 -9.26 -6.06
CA VAL A 116 8.75 -9.35 -7.11
C VAL A 116 7.37 -9.20 -6.49
N LEU A 117 7.11 -9.91 -5.38
CA LEU A 117 5.86 -9.81 -4.63
C LEU A 117 5.61 -8.37 -4.16
N GLY A 118 6.63 -7.72 -3.61
CA GLY A 118 6.57 -6.32 -3.19
C GLY A 118 6.20 -5.38 -4.34
N LYS A 119 6.85 -5.51 -5.51
CA LYS A 119 6.53 -4.72 -6.71
C LYS A 119 5.06 -4.90 -7.13
N ILE A 120 4.55 -6.14 -7.15
CA ILE A 120 3.16 -6.43 -7.50
C ILE A 120 2.18 -5.87 -6.47
N MET A 121 2.50 -5.98 -5.17
CA MET A 121 1.68 -5.45 -4.08
C MET A 121 1.55 -3.92 -4.10
N LEU A 122 2.55 -3.21 -4.64
CA LEU A 122 2.46 -1.77 -4.84
C LEU A 122 1.45 -1.41 -5.93
N ALA A 123 1.45 -2.14 -7.05
CA ALA A 123 0.43 -1.98 -8.10
C ALA A 123 -0.97 -2.28 -7.54
N GLU A 124 -1.13 -3.37 -6.79
CA GLU A 124 -2.40 -3.73 -6.14
C GLU A 124 -2.91 -2.61 -5.23
N ARG A 125 -2.03 -1.98 -4.46
CA ARG A 125 -2.41 -0.99 -3.45
C ARG A 125 -2.69 0.39 -4.02
N PHE A 126 -1.90 0.85 -4.98
CA PHE A 126 -1.93 2.24 -5.43
C PHE A 126 -2.63 2.42 -6.77
N TYR A 127 -2.68 1.39 -7.63
CA TYR A 127 -3.35 1.43 -8.93
C TYR A 127 -4.14 0.13 -9.19
N PRO A 128 -5.31 -0.05 -8.53
CA PRO A 128 -6.08 -1.29 -8.57
C PRO A 128 -6.54 -1.72 -9.97
N ASP A 129 -6.86 -0.75 -10.84
CA ASP A 129 -7.28 -1.00 -12.23
C ASP A 129 -6.14 -1.54 -13.09
N PHE A 130 -4.96 -0.92 -12.97
CA PHE A 130 -3.74 -1.43 -13.60
C PHE A 130 -3.41 -2.84 -13.12
N TYR A 131 -3.46 -3.07 -11.80
CA TYR A 131 -3.25 -4.40 -11.24
C TYR A 131 -4.30 -5.42 -11.71
N LYS A 132 -5.55 -5.00 -11.95
CA LYS A 132 -6.60 -5.88 -12.51
C LYS A 132 -6.25 -6.32 -13.93
N GLN A 133 -5.90 -5.38 -14.82
CA GLN A 133 -5.46 -5.68 -16.18
C GLN A 133 -4.24 -6.61 -16.16
N PHE A 134 -3.21 -6.26 -15.39
CA PHE A 134 -2.03 -7.08 -15.15
C PHE A 134 -2.36 -8.50 -14.69
N SER A 135 -3.29 -8.64 -13.73
CA SER A 135 -3.67 -9.95 -13.19
C SER A 135 -4.45 -10.82 -14.17
N GLN A 136 -5.21 -10.20 -15.08
CA GLN A 136 -5.93 -10.91 -16.14
C GLN A 136 -4.94 -11.44 -17.18
N LEU A 137 -3.99 -10.60 -17.61
CA LEU A 137 -2.93 -10.99 -18.55
C LEU A 137 -2.09 -12.16 -18.02
N ALA A 138 -1.77 -12.16 -16.72
CA ALA A 138 -1.05 -13.26 -16.08
C ALA A 138 -1.79 -14.61 -16.15
N THR A 139 -3.12 -14.61 -16.30
CA THR A 139 -3.91 -15.85 -16.43
C THR A 139 -4.06 -16.36 -17.85
N THR A 140 -3.97 -15.50 -18.86
CA THR A 140 -4.10 -15.86 -20.28
C THR A 140 -2.79 -16.30 -20.92
N ASP A 141 -1.65 -15.68 -20.57
CA ASP A 141 -0.40 -15.83 -21.33
C ASP A 141 0.63 -16.72 -20.64
N SER A 142 0.30 -18.00 -20.37
CA SER A 142 1.21 -18.98 -19.73
C SER A 142 1.83 -18.54 -18.39
N GLY A 143 1.33 -17.44 -17.80
CA GLY A 143 1.92 -16.77 -16.64
C GLY A 143 2.97 -15.71 -16.94
N ARG A 144 3.39 -15.52 -18.20
CA ARG A 144 4.45 -14.57 -18.60
C ARG A 144 3.93 -13.58 -19.66
N PRO A 145 3.20 -12.53 -19.26
CA PRO A 145 2.59 -11.58 -20.20
C PRO A 145 3.61 -10.83 -21.04
N GLU A 146 3.53 -10.97 -22.36
CA GLU A 146 4.40 -10.24 -23.30
C GLU A 146 4.14 -8.73 -23.23
N SER A 147 2.89 -8.30 -22.99
CA SER A 147 2.54 -6.88 -22.82
C SER A 147 3.37 -6.19 -21.74
N ILE A 148 3.66 -6.88 -20.62
CA ILE A 148 4.47 -6.32 -19.53
C ILE A 148 5.94 -6.28 -19.93
N ALA A 149 6.44 -7.32 -20.60
CA ALA A 149 7.81 -7.33 -21.11
C ALA A 149 8.04 -6.19 -22.13
N ASN A 150 7.10 -6.01 -23.06
CA ASN A 150 7.14 -4.95 -24.06
C ASN A 150 7.07 -3.56 -23.41
N PHE A 151 6.24 -3.39 -22.37
CA PHE A 151 6.15 -2.15 -21.63
C PHE A 151 7.45 -1.82 -20.87
N GLU A 152 8.03 -2.78 -20.15
CA GLU A 152 9.33 -2.61 -19.46
C GLU A 152 10.46 -2.32 -20.47
N ALA A 153 10.46 -2.98 -21.63
CA ALA A 153 11.44 -2.77 -22.70
C ALA A 153 11.31 -1.37 -23.33
N ALA A 154 10.08 -0.92 -23.60
CA ALA A 154 9.81 0.41 -24.16
C ALA A 154 10.26 1.56 -23.24
N LEU A 155 10.31 1.32 -21.92
CA LEU A 155 10.80 2.30 -20.94
C LEU A 155 12.31 2.25 -20.71
N LYS A 156 12.95 1.08 -20.88
CA LYS A 156 14.41 0.93 -20.79
C LYS A 156 15.13 1.37 -22.07
N GLY A 157 14.45 1.35 -23.21
CA GLY A 157 14.91 1.99 -24.45
C GLY A 157 14.62 3.49 -24.44
N GLY A 158 15.65 4.33 -24.50
CA GLY A 158 15.50 5.76 -24.81
C GLY A 158 14.81 6.00 -26.17
N PRO A 159 14.39 7.24 -26.48
CA PRO A 159 13.28 7.53 -27.38
C PRO A 159 13.54 7.06 -28.82
N SER A 160 12.90 5.96 -29.20
CA SER A 160 12.58 5.67 -30.60
C SER A 160 11.08 5.83 -30.77
N VAL A 161 10.62 7.08 -30.82
CA VAL A 161 9.35 7.39 -31.46
C VAL A 161 9.65 7.47 -32.96
N PRO A 162 9.13 6.58 -33.82
CA PRO A 162 9.08 6.90 -35.23
C PRO A 162 8.07 8.04 -35.36
N ALA A 163 8.58 9.24 -35.69
CA ALA A 163 7.74 10.36 -36.08
C ALA A 163 6.76 9.93 -37.19
N PRO A 164 5.51 10.44 -37.20
CA PRO A 164 4.56 10.11 -38.25
C PRO A 164 5.07 10.69 -39.57
N LYS A 165 5.52 9.84 -40.49
CA LYS A 165 5.87 10.25 -41.85
C LYS A 165 4.60 10.61 -42.62
N GLY A 166 4.29 11.90 -42.65
CA GLY A 166 3.40 12.51 -43.62
C GLY A 166 4.02 12.49 -45.02
N SER A 167 3.35 11.76 -45.92
CA SER A 167 3.18 11.97 -47.36
C SER A 167 4.35 12.36 -48.30
N LYS A 168 4.59 11.44 -49.25
CA LYS A 168 4.74 11.58 -50.72
C LYS A 168 5.89 12.45 -51.30
N SER A 169 6.78 11.81 -52.07
CA SER A 169 6.63 11.72 -53.54
C SER A 169 7.75 10.95 -54.26
N ALA A 170 7.31 10.18 -55.28
CA ALA A 170 7.92 9.93 -56.59
C ALA A 170 9.11 8.95 -56.77
N LYS A 171 8.72 7.73 -57.22
CA LYS A 171 8.99 7.13 -58.55
C LYS A 171 10.41 6.62 -58.89
N GLY A 172 10.50 5.30 -59.12
CA GLY A 172 11.58 4.65 -59.87
C GLY A 172 11.52 3.12 -59.78
N GLU A 173 10.98 2.47 -60.80
CA GLU A 173 10.88 1.01 -60.96
C GLU A 173 12.25 0.32 -61.14
N ARG A 174 12.42 -0.88 -60.59
CA ARG A 174 12.76 -2.12 -61.34
C ARG A 174 12.74 -3.37 -60.45
N GLU A 175 12.08 -4.40 -60.97
CA GLU A 175 11.94 -5.74 -60.39
C GLU A 175 13.28 -6.51 -60.31
N SER A 176 13.45 -7.33 -59.27
CA SER A 176 13.75 -8.76 -59.44
C SER A 176 13.54 -9.54 -58.14
N LYS A 177 12.92 -10.72 -58.27
CA LYS A 177 12.57 -11.68 -57.23
C LYS A 177 13.80 -12.38 -56.63
N SER A 178 13.82 -12.53 -55.30
CA SER A 178 14.09 -13.84 -54.66
C SER A 178 13.42 -13.94 -53.29
N LYS A 179 12.63 -15.01 -53.11
CA LYS A 179 12.05 -15.47 -51.85
C LYS A 179 13.13 -15.94 -50.88
N SER A 180 13.07 -15.51 -49.61
CA SER A 180 13.22 -16.38 -48.44
C SER A 180 12.99 -15.60 -47.14
N ASP A 181 12.12 -16.18 -46.31
CA ASP A 181 11.86 -15.96 -44.89
C ASP A 181 11.36 -14.61 -44.36
N THR A 182 10.05 -14.64 -44.12
CA THR A 182 9.29 -14.00 -43.06
C THR A 182 10.09 -13.82 -41.76
N SER A 183 10.58 -12.61 -41.52
CA SER A 183 10.68 -12.07 -40.17
C SER A 183 9.63 -10.96 -40.07
N GLU A 184 8.43 -11.32 -39.60
CA GLU A 184 7.45 -10.36 -39.11
C GLU A 184 8.09 -9.64 -37.91
N ASP A 185 8.56 -8.42 -38.17
CA ASP A 185 9.10 -7.51 -37.17
C ASP A 185 7.95 -7.10 -36.23
N SER A 186 8.04 -7.61 -35.02
CA SER A 186 7.06 -7.59 -33.96
C SER A 186 7.09 -6.25 -33.22
N THR A 187 6.30 -5.29 -33.68
CA THR A 187 5.93 -4.11 -32.85
C THR A 187 4.42 -3.93 -32.85
N VAL A 188 3.69 -4.92 -32.35
CA VAL A 188 2.28 -4.72 -31.97
C VAL A 188 2.26 -4.18 -30.55
N THR A 189 2.38 -2.87 -30.40
CA THR A 189 2.11 -2.21 -29.12
C THR A 189 0.62 -2.39 -28.84
N SER A 190 0.27 -3.31 -27.93
CA SER A 190 -1.12 -3.56 -27.55
C SER A 190 -1.76 -2.26 -27.01
N PRO A 191 -3.08 -2.04 -27.19
CA PRO A 191 -3.76 -0.81 -26.79
C PRO A 191 -3.62 -0.52 -25.28
N GLU A 192 -3.49 -1.55 -24.46
CA GLU A 192 -3.23 -1.45 -23.02
C GLU A 192 -1.85 -0.82 -22.72
N VAL A 193 -0.80 -1.22 -23.47
CA VAL A 193 0.55 -0.65 -23.29
C VAL A 193 0.58 0.84 -23.63
N LEU A 194 -0.21 1.28 -24.62
CA LEU A 194 -0.36 2.69 -24.94
C LEU A 194 -1.03 3.48 -23.82
N GLU A 195 -2.02 2.89 -23.14
CA GLU A 195 -2.66 3.49 -21.97
C GLU A 195 -1.66 3.63 -20.81
N TRP A 196 -0.90 2.58 -20.52
CA TRP A 196 0.09 2.57 -19.44
C TRP A 196 1.21 3.60 -19.66
N MET A 197 1.64 3.80 -20.91
CA MET A 197 2.66 4.81 -21.27
C MET A 197 2.24 6.25 -20.97
N ARG A 198 0.93 6.52 -20.84
CA ARG A 198 0.39 7.86 -20.54
C ARG A 198 0.37 8.18 -19.05
N ASN A 199 0.62 7.20 -18.18
CA ASN A 199 0.55 7.36 -16.74
C ASN A 199 1.96 7.37 -16.11
N GLU A 200 2.35 8.50 -15.50
CA GLU A 200 3.68 8.68 -14.90
C GLU A 200 3.96 7.71 -13.76
N TRP A 201 2.97 7.38 -12.94
CA TRP A 201 3.16 6.44 -11.85
C TRP A 201 3.39 5.02 -12.37
N ILE A 202 2.63 4.58 -13.37
CA ILE A 202 2.77 3.24 -13.97
C ILE A 202 4.13 3.11 -14.65
N LYS A 203 4.63 4.17 -15.29
CA LYS A 203 6.00 4.23 -15.82
C LYS A 203 7.05 4.15 -14.72
N GLY A 204 6.86 4.90 -13.64
CA GLY A 204 7.71 4.83 -12.46
C GLY A 204 7.80 3.41 -11.90
N TRP A 205 6.64 2.77 -11.72
CA TRP A 205 6.52 1.38 -11.27
C TRP A 205 7.22 0.38 -12.19
N ALA A 206 7.02 0.48 -13.51
CA ALA A 206 7.61 -0.47 -14.46
C ALA A 206 9.15 -0.36 -14.53
N THR A 207 9.69 0.83 -14.29
CA THR A 207 11.14 1.08 -14.27
C THR A 207 11.83 0.45 -13.05
N MET A 208 11.08 -0.03 -12.06
CA MET A 208 11.66 -0.59 -10.84
C MET A 208 12.22 -1.98 -11.02
N ASP A 209 13.30 -2.25 -10.31
CA ASP A 209 13.82 -3.60 -10.17
C ASP A 209 13.02 -4.40 -9.12
N PRO A 210 12.95 -5.73 -9.26
CA PRO A 210 13.36 -6.49 -10.44
C PRO A 210 12.38 -6.30 -11.62
N PRO A 211 12.85 -6.49 -12.87
CA PRO A 211 11.94 -6.59 -14.01
C PRO A 211 11.04 -7.83 -13.87
N LEU A 212 9.82 -7.73 -14.41
CA LEU A 212 8.85 -8.82 -14.43
C LEU A 212 8.95 -9.67 -15.71
N THR A 213 9.72 -9.21 -16.69
CA THR A 213 10.01 -9.94 -17.93
C THR A 213 10.48 -11.38 -17.64
N GLY A 214 9.78 -12.37 -18.21
CA GLY A 214 10.11 -13.79 -18.08
C GLY A 214 9.73 -14.44 -16.74
N VAL A 215 9.20 -13.67 -15.77
CA VAL A 215 8.73 -14.19 -14.49
C VAL A 215 7.32 -14.76 -14.64
N ASP A 216 7.08 -15.96 -14.11
CA ASP A 216 5.72 -16.50 -14.02
C ASP A 216 4.97 -15.78 -12.91
N LEU A 217 3.95 -15.01 -13.29
CA LEU A 217 3.19 -14.14 -12.41
C LEU A 217 2.03 -14.85 -11.73
N ARG A 218 1.67 -16.08 -12.13
CA ARG A 218 0.51 -16.81 -11.57
C ARG A 218 0.63 -17.07 -10.07
N PRO A 219 1.78 -17.54 -9.53
CA PRO A 219 1.95 -17.74 -8.10
C PRO A 219 1.74 -16.44 -7.31
N TYR A 220 2.27 -15.34 -7.83
CA TYR A 220 2.13 -14.01 -7.24
C TYR A 220 0.68 -13.55 -7.27
N VAL A 221 0.04 -13.57 -8.44
CA VAL A 221 -1.37 -13.20 -8.62
C VAL A 221 -2.26 -14.06 -7.74
N PHE A 222 -1.93 -15.32 -7.50
CA PHE A 222 -2.69 -16.19 -6.61
C PHE A 222 -2.62 -15.73 -5.14
N VAL A 223 -1.42 -15.51 -4.60
CA VAL A 223 -1.26 -15.06 -3.18
C VAL A 223 -1.73 -13.63 -2.96
N THR A 224 -1.76 -12.80 -4.00
CA THR A 224 -2.34 -11.46 -3.93
C THR A 224 -3.86 -11.46 -4.22
N ARG A 225 -4.39 -12.37 -5.06
CA ARG A 225 -5.85 -12.58 -5.28
C ARG A 225 -6.55 -13.27 -4.13
N ASP A 226 -5.87 -13.97 -3.22
CA ASP A 226 -6.56 -14.59 -2.09
C ASP A 226 -7.31 -13.55 -1.22
N LYS A 227 -6.94 -12.27 -1.33
CA LYS A 227 -7.78 -11.15 -0.93
C LYS A 227 -8.99 -10.92 -1.86
N ARG A 228 -8.86 -10.82 -3.18
CA ARG A 228 -10.05 -10.69 -4.05
C ARG A 228 -11.02 -11.88 -4.02
N GLY A 229 -10.57 -13.09 -3.70
CA GLY A 229 -11.43 -14.29 -3.63
C GLY A 229 -12.04 -14.56 -2.25
N SER A 230 -11.41 -14.08 -1.17
CA SER A 230 -11.83 -14.37 0.21
C SER A 230 -11.79 -13.17 1.17
N LEU A 231 -11.25 -12.01 0.78
CA LEU A 231 -10.98 -10.82 1.63
C LEU A 231 -10.71 -9.54 0.80
N GLY A 232 -11.73 -9.01 0.11
CA GLY A 232 -11.89 -7.63 -0.39
C GLY A 232 -10.71 -6.94 -1.11
N GLY A 233 -10.82 -6.76 -2.43
CA GLY A 233 -10.10 -5.71 -3.15
C GLY A 233 -10.91 -4.41 -3.16
N TYR A 234 -10.28 -3.29 -2.82
CA TYR A 234 -10.85 -1.98 -2.47
C TYR A 234 -11.51 -1.20 -3.64
N THR A 235 -12.47 -1.80 -4.32
CA THR A 235 -13.54 -1.06 -4.98
C THR A 235 -14.81 -1.68 -4.47
N ALA A 236 -15.61 -0.92 -3.71
CA ALA A 236 -16.96 -1.32 -3.36
C ALA A 236 -17.59 -1.94 -4.61
N SER A 237 -17.95 -3.23 -4.55
CA SER A 237 -18.67 -3.91 -5.63
C SER A 237 -19.80 -2.98 -6.09
N ALA A 238 -20.13 -2.94 -7.38
CA ALA A 238 -21.03 -1.91 -7.91
C ALA A 238 -22.37 -1.77 -7.14
N HIS A 239 -22.81 -2.83 -6.44
CA HIS A 239 -23.98 -2.80 -5.54
C HIS A 239 -23.75 -2.09 -4.18
N LEU A 240 -22.52 -2.03 -3.69
CA LEU A 240 -22.10 -1.38 -2.45
C LEU A 240 -21.80 0.11 -2.63
N GLU A 241 -21.48 0.57 -3.84
CA GLU A 241 -21.13 1.97 -4.12
C GLU A 241 -22.26 2.94 -3.70
N GLY A 242 -23.52 2.59 -3.97
CA GLY A 242 -24.67 3.38 -3.52
C GLY A 242 -24.88 3.39 -1.99
N LEU A 243 -24.36 2.39 -1.27
CA LEU A 243 -24.32 2.41 0.19
C LEU A 243 -23.18 3.30 0.70
N VAL A 244 -22.01 3.23 0.06
CA VAL A 244 -20.84 4.09 0.38
C VAL A 244 -21.21 5.56 0.21
N GLU A 245 -21.86 5.96 -0.90
CA GLU A 245 -22.31 7.35 -1.11
C GLU A 245 -23.24 7.84 -0.01
N ARG A 246 -24.19 7.01 0.43
CA ARG A 246 -25.11 7.37 1.53
C ARG A 246 -24.40 7.45 2.88
N LEU A 247 -23.42 6.58 3.15
CA LEU A 247 -22.60 6.62 4.35
C LEU A 247 -21.64 7.82 4.38
N MET A 248 -21.22 8.31 3.20
CA MET A 248 -20.52 9.59 3.03
C MET A 248 -21.44 10.80 3.25
N GLY A 249 -22.75 10.60 3.38
CA GLY A 249 -23.72 11.66 3.68
C GLY A 249 -23.64 12.17 5.12
N GLY A 250 -24.52 13.11 5.46
CA GLY A 250 -24.64 13.65 6.81
C GLY A 250 -25.21 12.65 7.83
N LYS A 251 -25.17 13.03 9.11
CA LYS A 251 -25.59 12.20 10.26
C LYS A 251 -26.91 11.46 10.08
N LEU A 252 -27.96 12.14 9.59
CA LEU A 252 -29.29 11.55 9.38
C LEU A 252 -29.27 10.46 8.29
N VAL A 253 -28.56 10.70 7.18
CA VAL A 253 -28.46 9.76 6.06
C VAL A 253 -27.65 8.54 6.48
N ALA A 254 -26.51 8.74 7.15
CA ALA A 254 -25.69 7.66 7.67
C ALA A 254 -26.45 6.77 8.66
N ARG A 255 -27.21 7.37 9.59
CA ARG A 255 -28.07 6.61 10.53
C ARG A 255 -29.20 5.86 9.83
N GLY A 256 -29.74 6.40 8.74
CA GLY A 256 -30.71 5.70 7.90
C GLY A 256 -30.16 4.44 7.22
N CYS A 257 -28.83 4.29 7.13
CA CYS A 257 -28.18 3.12 6.53
C CYS A 257 -28.02 1.94 7.49
N VAL A 258 -28.33 2.09 8.80
CA VAL A 258 -28.19 1.01 9.80
C VAL A 258 -28.84 -0.32 9.35
N PRO A 259 -30.08 -0.35 8.79
CA PRO A 259 -30.70 -1.59 8.33
C PRO A 259 -30.01 -2.24 7.12
N ASP A 260 -29.35 -1.44 6.28
CA ASP A 260 -28.63 -1.94 5.11
C ASP A 260 -27.26 -2.48 5.52
N VAL A 261 -26.56 -1.73 6.38
CA VAL A 261 -25.33 -2.18 7.05
C VAL A 261 -25.60 -3.48 7.83
N ALA A 262 -26.81 -3.65 8.38
CA ALA A 262 -27.25 -4.85 9.08
C ALA A 262 -27.27 -6.13 8.22
N LYS A 263 -27.38 -5.99 6.89
CA LYS A 263 -27.46 -7.11 5.94
C LYS A 263 -26.11 -7.47 5.32
N LEU A 264 -25.09 -6.64 5.49
CA LEU A 264 -23.76 -6.89 4.93
C LEU A 264 -23.13 -8.13 5.57
N SER A 265 -22.47 -8.93 4.72
CA SER A 265 -21.51 -9.94 5.19
C SER A 265 -20.28 -9.29 5.83
N ALA A 266 -19.50 -10.06 6.58
CA ALA A 266 -18.26 -9.56 7.20
C ALA A 266 -17.28 -8.99 6.15
N GLN A 267 -17.21 -9.60 4.97
CA GLN A 267 -16.38 -9.14 3.86
C GLN A 267 -16.86 -7.82 3.27
N GLU A 268 -18.15 -7.69 2.98
CA GLU A 268 -18.71 -6.44 2.45
C GLU A 268 -18.64 -5.30 3.47
N LEU A 269 -18.78 -5.61 4.75
CA LEU A 269 -18.63 -4.64 5.83
C LEU A 269 -17.20 -4.07 5.87
N ASP A 270 -16.18 -4.94 5.73
CA ASP A 270 -14.79 -4.50 5.65
C ASP A 270 -14.54 -3.64 4.41
N GLU A 271 -15.08 -4.03 3.26
CA GLU A 271 -14.97 -3.31 1.99
C GLU A 271 -15.59 -1.90 2.06
N VAL A 272 -16.82 -1.81 2.58
CA VAL A 272 -17.54 -0.54 2.74
C VAL A 272 -16.82 0.39 3.73
N PHE A 273 -16.38 -0.12 4.89
CA PHE A 273 -15.62 0.69 5.84
C PHE A 273 -14.34 1.22 5.20
N SER A 274 -13.66 0.39 4.42
CA SER A 274 -12.44 0.80 3.73
C SER A 274 -12.67 1.95 2.76
N ALA A 275 -13.66 1.80 1.88
CA ALA A 275 -14.00 2.81 0.90
C ALA A 275 -14.38 4.15 1.57
N VAL A 276 -15.19 4.11 2.65
CA VAL A 276 -15.56 5.31 3.40
C VAL A 276 -14.33 5.93 4.08
N SER A 277 -13.48 5.13 4.73
CA SER A 277 -12.29 5.63 5.42
C SER A 277 -11.28 6.27 4.47
N GLU A 278 -11.11 5.72 3.28
CA GLU A 278 -10.22 6.27 2.26
C GLU A 278 -10.71 7.61 1.74
N ARG A 279 -12.01 7.74 1.45
CA ARG A 279 -12.61 9.01 1.02
C ARG A 279 -12.54 10.08 2.10
N VAL A 280 -12.70 9.71 3.37
CA VAL A 280 -12.51 10.61 4.50
C VAL A 280 -11.06 11.15 4.53
N MET A 281 -10.07 10.29 4.30
CA MET A 281 -8.65 10.68 4.29
C MET A 281 -8.26 11.56 3.10
N GLN A 282 -9.05 11.54 2.01
CA GLN A 282 -8.87 12.40 0.85
C GLN A 282 -9.48 13.80 1.02
N ALA A 283 -10.14 14.08 2.15
CA ALA A 283 -10.71 15.41 2.42
C ALA A 283 -9.62 16.50 2.50
N GLU A 284 -9.91 17.68 1.94
CA GLU A 284 -8.98 18.82 1.92
C GLU A 284 -8.57 19.30 3.33
N SER A 285 -9.42 19.08 4.33
CA SER A 285 -9.19 19.51 5.71
C SER A 285 -9.85 18.56 6.70
N LEU A 286 -9.08 18.16 7.72
CA LEU A 286 -9.54 17.38 8.86
C LEU A 286 -9.82 18.27 10.10
N LYS A 287 -9.77 19.60 9.97
CA LYS A 287 -10.07 20.54 11.06
C LYS A 287 -11.57 20.63 11.36
N SER A 288 -12.41 20.50 10.34
CA SER A 288 -13.84 20.27 10.46
C SER A 288 -14.12 18.77 10.30
N GLU A 289 -15.28 18.30 10.78
CA GLU A 289 -15.70 16.92 10.57
C GLU A 289 -15.93 16.68 9.07
N PRO A 290 -15.16 15.78 8.42
CA PRO A 290 -15.37 15.45 7.02
C PRO A 290 -16.60 14.54 6.82
N ASN A 291 -17.17 14.61 5.63
CA ASN A 291 -18.19 13.69 5.16
C ASN A 291 -17.70 12.24 5.30
N GLY A 292 -18.55 11.34 5.81
CA GLY A 292 -18.20 9.93 6.04
C GLY A 292 -17.89 9.53 7.48
N ILE A 293 -17.52 10.47 8.37
CA ILE A 293 -17.25 10.14 9.79
C ILE A 293 -18.46 9.51 10.48
N GLN A 294 -19.65 10.06 10.25
CA GLN A 294 -20.88 9.49 10.77
C GLN A 294 -21.16 8.08 10.22
N GLY A 295 -20.80 7.84 8.95
CA GLY A 295 -20.86 6.50 8.34
C GLY A 295 -19.91 5.51 9.01
N LEU A 296 -18.66 5.91 9.26
CA LEU A 296 -17.68 5.06 9.98
C LEU A 296 -18.15 4.71 11.39
N MET A 297 -18.77 5.66 12.11
CA MET A 297 -19.38 5.39 13.41
C MET A 297 -20.49 4.35 13.31
N VAL A 298 -21.38 4.45 12.32
CA VAL A 298 -22.45 3.45 12.10
C VAL A 298 -21.88 2.07 11.78
N LEU A 299 -20.85 1.98 10.95
CA LEU A 299 -20.18 0.72 10.63
C LEU A 299 -19.49 0.11 11.85
N SER A 300 -18.90 0.95 12.70
CA SER A 300 -18.19 0.52 13.92
C SER A 300 -19.09 -0.15 14.97
N GLU A 301 -20.40 0.13 14.94
CA GLU A 301 -21.38 -0.44 15.86
C GLU A 301 -21.71 -1.91 15.55
N ARG A 302 -21.25 -2.45 14.41
CA ARG A 302 -21.61 -3.80 13.96
C ARG A 302 -20.87 -4.93 14.67
N SER A 303 -19.62 -4.71 15.03
CA SER A 303 -18.79 -5.71 15.72
C SER A 303 -17.66 -5.04 16.47
N THR A 304 -17.12 -5.72 17.48
CA THR A 304 -15.92 -5.29 18.19
C THR A 304 -14.74 -5.05 17.24
N GLU A 305 -14.62 -5.86 16.20
CA GLU A 305 -13.58 -5.69 15.18
C GLU A 305 -13.72 -4.36 14.41
N MET A 306 -14.93 -3.98 14.01
CA MET A 306 -15.17 -2.69 13.35
C MET A 306 -15.01 -1.51 14.32
N GLY A 307 -15.36 -1.69 15.59
CA GLY A 307 -15.04 -0.73 16.66
C GLY A 307 -13.53 -0.51 16.79
N ARG A 308 -12.74 -1.60 16.79
CA ARG A 308 -11.27 -1.54 16.83
C ARG A 308 -10.72 -0.82 15.60
N ARG A 309 -11.31 -1.09 14.44
CA ARG A 309 -10.92 -0.45 13.19
C ARG A 309 -11.18 1.06 13.18
N LEU A 310 -12.24 1.52 13.83
CA LEU A 310 -12.50 2.95 14.03
C LEU A 310 -11.46 3.60 14.96
N LEU A 311 -11.06 2.91 16.04
CA LEU A 311 -9.96 3.35 16.90
C LEU A 311 -8.63 3.43 16.15
N ASP A 312 -8.33 2.43 15.33
CA ASP A 312 -7.12 2.43 14.52
C ASP A 312 -7.13 3.59 13.53
N PHE A 313 -8.28 3.87 12.90
CA PHE A 313 -8.46 5.02 12.01
C PHE A 313 -8.21 6.35 12.74
N THR A 314 -8.81 6.55 13.92
CA THR A 314 -8.62 7.80 14.67
C THR A 314 -7.21 7.94 15.22
N SER A 315 -6.55 6.83 15.56
CA SER A 315 -5.16 6.81 16.03
C SER A 315 -4.16 7.22 14.94
N ASP A 316 -4.51 7.03 13.67
CA ASP A 316 -3.68 7.42 12.53
C ASP A 316 -3.79 8.92 12.20
N LEU A 317 -4.67 9.67 12.88
CA LEU A 317 -4.86 11.11 12.68
C LEU A 317 -3.76 11.91 13.40
N GLU A 318 -3.19 12.89 12.70
CA GLU A 318 -2.19 13.80 13.27
C GLU A 318 -2.86 14.85 14.20
N PRO A 319 -2.51 14.90 15.50
CA PRO A 319 -3.15 15.81 16.46
C PRO A 319 -3.14 17.28 16.01
N SER A 320 -2.07 17.74 15.36
CA SER A 320 -1.90 19.11 14.85
C SER A 320 -2.87 19.49 13.71
N LYS A 321 -3.46 18.50 13.02
CA LYS A 321 -4.30 18.71 11.82
C LYS A 321 -5.76 18.32 12.01
N VAL A 322 -6.09 17.71 13.15
CA VAL A 322 -7.43 17.19 13.41
C VAL A 322 -8.29 18.16 14.24
N GLY A 323 -9.57 18.18 13.93
CA GLY A 323 -10.58 18.93 14.66
C GLY A 323 -11.08 18.24 15.93
N VAL A 324 -11.88 18.98 16.70
CA VAL A 324 -12.50 18.50 17.95
C VAL A 324 -13.45 17.30 17.72
N TRP A 325 -13.95 17.12 16.50
CA TRP A 325 -14.85 16.02 16.14
C TRP A 325 -14.25 14.64 16.46
N ALA A 326 -12.92 14.47 16.36
CA ALA A 326 -12.26 13.19 16.59
C ALA A 326 -12.43 12.70 18.03
N VAL A 327 -12.48 13.63 19.00
CA VAL A 327 -12.78 13.32 20.41
C VAL A 327 -14.18 12.71 20.53
N GLY A 328 -15.15 13.26 19.81
CA GLY A 328 -16.52 12.75 19.77
C GLY A 328 -16.62 11.34 19.17
N VAL A 329 -15.83 11.04 18.15
CA VAL A 329 -15.76 9.71 17.52
C VAL A 329 -15.23 8.67 18.51
N VAL A 330 -14.08 8.93 19.14
CA VAL A 330 -13.46 7.99 20.10
C VAL A 330 -14.35 7.82 21.33
N ALA A 331 -14.98 8.90 21.81
CA ALA A 331 -15.88 8.83 22.95
C ALA A 331 -17.20 8.10 22.66
N ASN A 332 -17.58 7.94 21.39
CA ASN A 332 -18.79 7.19 21.02
C ASN A 332 -18.59 5.67 21.04
N ILE A 333 -17.37 5.18 21.31
CA ILE A 333 -17.10 3.75 21.42
C ILE A 333 -17.67 3.22 22.73
N LYS A 334 -18.64 2.30 22.60
CA LYS A 334 -19.37 1.72 23.74
C LYS A 334 -18.96 0.28 24.04
N ASP A 335 -18.17 -0.35 23.16
CA ASP A 335 -17.76 -1.74 23.33
C ASP A 335 -16.86 -1.89 24.57
N PRO A 336 -17.26 -2.69 25.58
CA PRO A 336 -16.51 -2.85 26.82
C PRO A 336 -15.05 -3.27 26.62
N ILE A 337 -14.75 -4.06 25.59
CA ILE A 337 -13.39 -4.55 25.28
C ILE A 337 -12.49 -3.38 24.82
N LEU A 338 -13.07 -2.39 24.14
CA LEU A 338 -12.35 -1.28 23.54
C LEU A 338 -12.32 -0.02 24.42
N LEU A 339 -13.09 0.03 25.50
CA LEU A 339 -13.17 1.21 26.37
C LEU A 339 -11.82 1.59 26.97
N ALA A 340 -10.97 0.62 27.30
CA ALA A 340 -9.63 0.90 27.83
C ALA A 340 -8.76 1.61 26.80
N ASP A 341 -8.75 1.11 25.55
CA ASP A 341 -7.96 1.68 24.45
C ASP A 341 -8.49 3.06 24.04
N ALA A 342 -9.82 3.22 23.97
CA ALA A 342 -10.44 4.51 23.70
C ALA A 342 -10.08 5.57 24.76
N LYS A 343 -10.07 5.18 26.05
CA LYS A 343 -9.65 6.06 27.15
C LYS A 343 -8.17 6.41 27.07
N ALA A 344 -7.31 5.44 26.73
CA ALA A 344 -5.88 5.68 26.56
C ALA A 344 -5.61 6.70 25.44
N GLN A 345 -6.25 6.52 24.28
CA GLN A 345 -6.12 7.45 23.16
C GLN A 345 -6.61 8.87 23.50
N LEU A 346 -7.73 8.99 24.21
CA LEU A 346 -8.20 10.29 24.70
C LEU A 346 -7.21 10.91 25.68
N ALA A 347 -6.64 10.12 26.60
CA ALA A 347 -5.63 10.61 27.55
C ALA A 347 -4.38 11.13 26.82
N ASP A 348 -3.90 10.42 25.79
CA ASP A 348 -2.77 10.84 24.97
C ASP A 348 -3.06 12.20 24.28
N TRP A 349 -4.25 12.36 23.71
CA TRP A 349 -4.68 13.64 23.11
C TRP A 349 -4.92 14.75 24.14
N GLY A 350 -5.17 14.41 25.40
CA GLY A 350 -5.26 15.35 26.51
C GLY A 350 -3.90 15.75 27.09
N ALA A 351 -2.86 14.96 26.85
CA ALA A 351 -1.50 15.20 27.35
C ALA A 351 -0.64 16.02 26.37
N GLN A 352 -0.95 16.01 25.08
CA GLN A 352 -0.23 16.78 24.07
C GLN A 352 -0.49 18.30 24.16
N ASP A 353 0.46 19.10 23.63
CA ASP A 353 0.41 20.57 23.59
C ASP A 353 0.34 21.16 22.18
N GLU A 354 0.38 20.32 21.13
CA GLU A 354 0.37 20.71 19.72
C GLU A 354 -0.99 21.22 19.23
N ASN A 355 -2.09 20.81 19.88
CA ASN A 355 -3.46 21.19 19.57
C ASN A 355 -4.25 21.48 20.84
N ALA A 356 -4.28 22.76 21.23
CA ALA A 356 -4.98 23.24 22.43
C ALA A 356 -6.50 23.01 22.37
N LEU A 357 -7.13 23.07 21.18
CA LEU A 357 -8.57 22.85 21.03
C LEU A 357 -8.93 21.38 21.30
N LEU A 358 -8.15 20.45 20.74
CA LEU A 358 -8.31 19.02 20.97
C LEU A 358 -8.10 18.66 22.45
N LYS A 359 -7.03 19.21 23.06
CA LYS A 359 -6.74 19.06 24.49
C LYS A 359 -7.89 19.52 25.38
N ASN A 360 -8.41 20.72 25.12
CA ASN A 360 -9.52 21.30 25.88
C ASN A 360 -10.81 20.47 25.71
N ALA A 361 -11.06 19.94 24.51
CA ALA A 361 -12.20 19.08 24.26
C ALA A 361 -12.15 17.77 25.07
N VAL A 362 -10.97 17.12 25.16
CA VAL A 362 -10.76 15.95 26.03
C VAL A 362 -11.01 16.32 27.50
N ALA A 363 -10.49 17.46 27.96
CA ALA A 363 -10.66 17.91 29.34
C ALA A 363 -12.14 18.22 29.68
N LEU A 364 -12.90 18.76 28.74
CA LEU A 364 -14.34 18.99 28.91
C LEU A 364 -15.12 17.66 28.95
N MET A 365 -14.79 16.71 28.08
CA MET A 365 -15.43 15.39 28.05
C MET A 365 -15.20 14.60 29.34
N THR A 366 -13.97 14.56 29.84
CA THR A 366 -13.63 13.87 31.08
C THR A 366 -14.35 14.46 32.30
N LYS A 367 -14.49 15.79 32.38
CA LYS A 367 -15.24 16.47 33.45
C LYS A 367 -16.74 16.13 33.43
N THR A 368 -17.34 16.02 32.24
CA THR A 368 -18.76 15.68 32.08
C THR A 368 -19.03 14.22 32.48
N SER A 369 -18.10 13.30 32.23
CA SER A 369 -18.23 11.88 32.61
C SER A 369 -18.09 11.62 34.11
N THR A 370 -17.41 12.50 34.87
CA THR A 370 -17.32 12.42 36.35
C THR A 370 -18.51 13.02 37.09
N ARG A 371 -19.43 13.70 36.40
CA ARG A 371 -20.63 14.34 36.99
C ARG A 371 -21.93 13.57 36.73
N GLY A 372 -21.87 12.46 35.99
CA GLY A 372 -23.03 11.65 35.58
C GLY A 372 -23.19 10.38 36.40
#